data_AF-A0A953Z863-F1
#
_entry.id   AF-A0A953Z863-F1
#
_cell.length_a   1.000
_cell.length_b   1.000
_cell.length_c   1.000
_cell.angle_alpha   90.00
_cell.angle_beta   90.00
_cell.angle_gamma   90.00
#
_symmetry.space_group_name_H-M   'P 1'
#
loop_
_entity.id
_entity.type
_entity.pdbx_description
1 polymer ?
#
loop_
_entity_poly.entity_id
_entity_poly.type
_entity_poly.pdbx_seq_one_letter_code
_entity_poly.pdbx_strand_id
1 'polypeptide(L)'
;MRLPIALLSLLTHLPAQDQIDWRLPFRSPTETILPPKVTFGVLRDMLTIARKNRELCSFDENGIEICDHPAWRKAYASLGKEERFDLGWLSQIIRLSATDGDRQLALYGMFYSPDRATVAQMINHIPGEPLLQLRQEAYPRAIAFLRAELPRRNPGDLEEWKNMRVGPAGKLPPKPGEYTYEFDPVPYLALLGVDSPIDQRQALWFLGEVVKIRPELGRDLFAAALPALNVLLLHDDRKVREAARDFIVLVDPTKIAPPSIDDDREVIAAWLKTIIHEVFPPIRPISPGLIELYPSEDLDAIVAKGTDLLRDGSLGDPASGQTKPSGKYGIKSFYRGLRIARLPAPLDKLTLEVDFVVTSINGQPVASCEDVLKVLERESNKATFFIEYVADGRMQGKEYRRVPSRGMR
;
A
#
# COMPACT_ATOMS: atom_id res chain seq x y z
N MET A 1 33.95 -23.30 -2.14
CA MET A 1 34.31 -22.02 -2.78
C MET A 1 33.29 -21.72 -3.87
N ARG A 2 32.21 -20.99 -3.55
CA ARG A 2 31.20 -20.44 -4.47
C ARG A 2 30.26 -19.53 -3.65
N LEU A 3 30.58 -18.24 -3.62
CA LEU A 3 29.70 -17.12 -3.28
C LEU A 3 29.44 -16.36 -4.60
N PRO A 4 28.30 -15.68 -4.80
CA PRO A 4 26.95 -16.09 -4.43
C PRO A 4 25.92 -15.84 -5.55
N ILE A 5 24.82 -16.59 -5.51
CA ILE A 5 23.58 -16.37 -6.28
C ILE A 5 22.82 -15.10 -5.81
N ALA A 6 23.35 -14.38 -4.81
CA ALA A 6 22.76 -13.18 -4.21
C ALA A 6 22.81 -11.90 -5.08
N LEU A 7 23.53 -11.91 -6.21
CA LEU A 7 23.58 -10.73 -7.10
C LEU A 7 22.55 -10.76 -8.24
N LEU A 8 21.92 -11.91 -8.54
CA LEU A 8 21.03 -12.01 -9.71
C LEU A 8 19.54 -11.70 -9.43
N SER A 9 19.07 -11.75 -8.18
CA SER A 9 17.67 -11.42 -7.84
C SER A 9 17.44 -9.92 -7.55
N LEU A 10 18.50 -9.15 -7.33
CA LEU A 10 18.45 -7.68 -7.18
C LEU A 10 18.40 -6.93 -8.52
N LEU A 11 18.59 -7.62 -9.66
CA LEU A 11 18.76 -7.00 -10.98
C LEU A 11 17.61 -7.24 -11.98
N THR A 12 16.60 -8.06 -11.68
CA THR A 12 15.57 -8.39 -12.68
C THR A 12 14.42 -7.39 -12.78
N HIS A 13 14.36 -6.34 -11.95
CA HIS A 13 13.33 -5.28 -12.02
C HIS A 13 13.89 -3.85 -11.87
N LEU A 14 15.19 -3.62 -12.07
CA LEU A 14 15.68 -2.25 -12.26
C LEU A 14 15.44 -1.86 -13.73
N PRO A 15 14.65 -0.80 -14.00
CA PRO A 15 14.51 -0.29 -15.37
C PRO A 15 15.89 0.11 -15.92
N ALA A 16 16.05 -0.04 -17.23
CA ALA A 16 17.26 0.27 -17.96
C ALA A 16 17.83 1.66 -17.59
N GLN A 17 19.15 1.72 -17.49
CA GLN A 17 19.99 2.77 -16.92
C GLN A 17 19.97 4.12 -17.67
N ASP A 18 19.03 4.32 -18.61
CA ASP A 18 18.94 5.52 -19.46
C ASP A 18 17.84 6.51 -19.01
N GLN A 19 17.13 6.21 -17.92
CA GLN A 19 16.30 7.20 -17.20
C GLN A 19 16.74 7.21 -15.73
N ILE A 20 17.15 8.37 -15.22
CA ILE A 20 17.27 8.58 -13.77
C ILE A 20 15.87 8.39 -13.19
N ASP A 21 15.59 7.18 -12.69
CA ASP A 21 14.38 6.96 -11.91
C ASP A 21 14.53 7.78 -10.64
N TRP A 22 13.81 8.89 -10.59
CA TRP A 22 13.82 9.85 -9.50
C TRP A 22 13.36 9.23 -8.17
N ARG A 23 12.78 8.03 -8.22
CA ARG A 23 12.35 7.22 -7.09
C ARG A 23 13.48 6.38 -6.49
N LEU A 24 14.62 6.25 -7.16
CA LEU A 24 15.78 5.56 -6.60
C LEU A 24 16.40 6.39 -5.45
N PRO A 25 16.82 5.73 -4.36
CA PRO A 25 17.46 6.41 -3.25
C PRO A 25 18.86 6.90 -3.63
N PHE A 26 19.32 7.99 -3.01
CA PHE A 26 20.64 8.60 -3.19
C PHE A 26 20.97 9.05 -4.62
N ARG A 27 20.38 10.18 -5.02
CA ARG A 27 20.74 10.86 -6.26
C ARG A 27 22.15 11.44 -6.17
N SER A 28 22.80 11.59 -7.32
CA SER A 28 24.06 12.34 -7.47
C SER A 28 23.78 13.64 -8.22
N PRO A 29 23.23 14.68 -7.56
CA PRO A 29 22.90 15.94 -8.22
C PRO A 29 24.18 16.68 -8.62
N THR A 30 24.33 16.98 -9.90
CA THR A 30 25.52 17.64 -10.47
C THR A 30 25.21 18.94 -11.21
N GLU A 31 23.93 19.29 -11.35
CA GLU A 31 23.54 20.44 -12.16
C GLU A 31 23.65 21.75 -11.39
N THR A 32 24.09 22.80 -12.08
CA THR A 32 24.06 24.17 -11.56
C THR A 32 22.73 24.80 -11.96
N ILE A 33 21.75 24.71 -11.07
CA ILE A 33 20.44 25.35 -11.25
C ILE A 33 20.45 26.68 -10.51
N LEU A 34 20.07 27.77 -11.19
CA LEU A 34 19.97 29.08 -10.56
C LEU A 34 18.61 29.20 -9.83
N PRO A 35 18.59 29.29 -8.49
CA PRO A 35 17.33 29.45 -7.78
C PRO A 35 16.76 30.87 -7.97
N PRO A 36 15.42 31.05 -7.91
CA PRO A 36 14.80 32.37 -7.88
C PRO A 36 15.28 33.16 -6.66
N LYS A 37 16.12 34.18 -6.88
CA LYS A 37 16.85 34.90 -5.82
C LYS A 37 15.94 35.46 -4.73
N VAL A 38 14.79 36.04 -5.11
CA VAL A 38 13.85 36.66 -4.17
C VAL A 38 13.20 35.59 -3.29
N THR A 39 12.57 34.59 -3.90
CA THR A 39 11.93 33.47 -3.20
C THR A 39 12.91 32.73 -2.28
N PHE A 40 14.11 32.40 -2.76
CA PHE A 40 15.12 31.71 -1.94
C PHE A 40 15.71 32.60 -0.85
N GLY A 41 15.77 33.92 -1.06
CA GLY A 41 16.09 34.88 -0.02
C GLY A 41 15.07 34.81 1.13
N VAL A 42 13.78 34.88 0.79
CA VAL A 42 12.68 34.77 1.77
C VAL A 42 12.69 33.43 2.51
N LEU A 43 12.84 32.31 1.79
CA LEU A 43 12.92 30.98 2.39
C LEU A 43 14.13 30.84 3.33
N ARG A 44 15.27 31.44 2.96
CA ARG A 44 16.48 31.44 3.78
C ARG A 44 16.27 32.22 5.08
N ASP A 45 15.63 33.38 5.01
CA ASP A 45 15.29 34.17 6.19
C ASP A 45 14.34 33.40 7.11
N MET A 46 13.27 32.83 6.55
CA MET A 46 12.32 31.99 7.29
C MET A 46 13.02 30.82 7.99
N LEU A 47 13.81 30.03 7.27
CA LEU A 47 14.51 28.87 7.82
C LEU A 47 15.54 29.28 8.89
N THR A 48 16.27 30.38 8.67
CA THR A 48 17.26 30.89 9.63
C THR A 48 16.58 31.32 10.93
N ILE A 49 15.46 32.04 10.84
CA ILE A 49 14.70 32.50 12.01
C ILE A 49 14.11 31.29 12.75
N ALA A 50 13.50 30.34 12.04
CA ALA A 50 12.90 29.15 12.62
C ALA A 50 13.94 28.27 13.35
N ARG A 51 15.16 28.15 12.81
CA ARG A 51 16.27 27.43 13.48
C ARG A 51 16.74 28.10 14.76
N LYS A 52 16.81 29.44 14.77
CA LYS A 52 17.26 30.21 15.93
C LYS A 52 16.22 30.28 17.05
N ASN A 53 14.94 30.13 16.72
CA ASN A 53 13.82 30.26 17.65
C ASN A 53 12.94 29.01 17.57
N ARG A 54 13.56 27.83 17.76
CA ARG A 54 12.89 26.54 17.53
C ARG A 54 11.72 26.32 18.48
N GLU A 55 11.82 26.85 19.69
CA GLU A 55 10.80 26.86 20.74
C GLU A 55 9.55 27.66 20.38
N LEU A 56 9.65 28.60 19.42
CA LEU A 56 8.52 29.37 18.89
C LEU A 56 7.90 28.72 17.65
N CYS A 57 8.43 27.58 17.21
CA CYS A 57 7.96 26.88 16.00
C CYS A 57 7.00 25.75 16.36
N SER A 58 5.91 25.65 15.60
CA SER A 58 4.95 24.55 15.68
C SER A 58 4.45 24.18 14.28
N PHE A 59 3.63 23.13 14.18
CA PHE A 59 2.89 22.82 12.97
C PHE A 59 1.45 23.30 13.11
N ASP A 60 0.89 23.90 12.06
CA ASP A 60 -0.51 24.30 12.01
C ASP A 60 -1.45 23.11 11.69
N GLU A 61 -2.74 23.39 11.53
CA GLU A 61 -3.77 22.39 11.19
C GLU A 61 -3.59 21.74 9.81
N ASN A 62 -2.78 22.34 8.94
CA ASN A 62 -2.42 21.80 7.63
C ASN A 62 -1.03 21.14 7.64
N GLY A 63 -0.44 20.97 8.83
CA GLY A 63 0.88 20.37 9.00
C GLY A 63 2.02 21.22 8.48
N ILE A 64 1.81 22.53 8.29
CA ILE A 64 2.82 23.48 7.83
C ILE A 64 3.56 24.03 9.05
N GLU A 65 4.88 24.12 8.96
CA GLU A 65 5.67 24.72 10.02
C GLU A 65 5.43 26.24 10.06
N ILE A 66 4.95 26.72 11.20
CA ILE A 66 4.77 28.13 11.53
C ILE A 66 5.69 28.53 12.68
N CYS A 67 6.15 29.78 12.70
CA CYS A 67 6.97 30.32 13.77
C CYS A 67 6.34 31.61 14.30
N ASP A 68 6.07 31.68 15.62
CA ASP A 68 5.56 32.87 16.30
C ASP A 68 6.66 33.91 16.52
N HIS A 69 7.31 34.30 15.43
CA HIS A 69 8.33 35.34 15.42
C HIS A 69 7.91 36.43 14.40
N PRO A 70 7.84 37.72 14.79
CA PRO A 70 7.36 38.79 13.90
C PRO A 70 8.09 38.86 12.55
N ALA A 71 9.42 38.68 12.56
CA ALA A 71 10.21 38.68 11.33
C ALA A 71 9.93 37.46 10.44
N TRP A 72 9.61 36.30 11.03
CA TRP A 72 9.24 35.10 10.27
C TRP A 72 7.88 35.30 9.61
N ARG A 73 6.88 35.80 10.36
CA ARG A 73 5.55 36.10 9.82
C ARG A 73 5.61 37.11 8.67
N LYS A 74 6.46 38.14 8.81
CA LYS A 74 6.71 39.11 7.74
C LYS A 74 7.32 38.45 6.50
N ALA A 75 8.32 37.58 6.66
CA ALA A 75 8.93 36.86 5.55
C ALA A 75 7.92 35.90 4.87
N TYR A 76 7.15 35.15 5.66
CA TYR A 76 6.11 34.25 5.15
C TYR A 76 5.02 35.00 4.37
N ALA A 77 4.55 36.15 4.87
CA ALA A 77 3.60 36.99 4.15
C ALA A 77 4.15 37.54 2.82
N SER A 78 5.48 37.72 2.70
CA SER A 78 6.12 38.08 1.43
C SER A 78 6.18 36.89 0.46
N LEU A 79 6.39 35.67 0.97
CA LEU A 79 6.41 34.46 0.13
C LEU A 79 5.11 34.29 -0.67
N GLY A 80 3.96 34.53 -0.02
CA GLY A 80 2.65 34.43 -0.67
C GLY A 80 2.36 35.48 -1.75
N LYS A 81 3.23 36.50 -1.91
CA LYS A 81 3.12 37.52 -2.97
C LYS A 81 4.01 37.22 -4.19
N GLU A 82 4.88 36.22 -4.10
CA GLU A 82 5.77 35.85 -5.20
C GLU A 82 5.01 34.99 -6.21
N GLU A 83 4.76 35.53 -7.41
CA GLU A 83 4.09 34.83 -8.52
C GLU A 83 4.82 33.56 -9.00
N ARG A 84 6.08 33.36 -8.60
CA ARG A 84 6.96 32.28 -9.06
C ARG A 84 7.22 31.19 -8.03
N PHE A 85 6.28 30.95 -7.12
CA PHE A 85 6.33 29.79 -6.23
C PHE A 85 5.93 28.50 -6.98
N ASP A 86 6.76 28.08 -7.93
CA ASP A 86 6.52 26.92 -8.80
C ASP A 86 7.10 25.63 -8.19
N LEU A 87 6.21 24.69 -7.84
CA LEU A 87 6.60 23.39 -7.31
C LEU A 87 7.37 22.51 -8.31
N GLY A 88 7.11 22.67 -9.61
CA GLY A 88 7.87 22.01 -10.66
C GLY A 88 9.34 22.41 -10.59
N TRP A 89 9.62 23.70 -10.38
CA TRP A 89 10.98 24.21 -10.23
C TRP A 89 11.64 23.75 -8.92
N LEU A 90 10.92 23.77 -7.80
CA LEU A 90 11.45 23.26 -6.52
C LEU A 90 11.79 21.77 -6.62
N SER A 91 10.97 20.97 -7.30
CA SER A 91 11.25 19.55 -7.56
C SER A 91 12.55 19.38 -8.35
N GLN A 92 12.80 20.19 -9.39
CA GLN A 92 14.06 20.15 -10.14
C GLN A 92 15.26 20.50 -9.27
N ILE A 93 15.17 21.53 -8.42
CA ILE A 93 16.25 21.89 -7.50
C ILE A 93 16.56 20.73 -6.55
N ILE A 94 15.55 20.13 -5.92
CA ILE A 94 15.70 18.97 -5.02
C ILE A 94 16.39 17.80 -5.72
N ARG A 95 16.08 17.58 -7.00
CA ARG A 95 16.58 16.43 -7.76
C ARG A 95 17.98 16.61 -8.33
N LEU A 96 18.30 17.81 -8.79
CA LEU A 96 19.41 18.04 -9.73
C LEU A 96 20.44 19.04 -9.21
N SER A 97 20.09 19.95 -8.28
CA SER A 97 21.02 21.00 -7.84
C SER A 97 22.20 20.45 -7.07
N ALA A 98 23.41 20.72 -7.54
CA ALA A 98 24.65 20.38 -6.86
C ALA A 98 24.82 21.11 -5.50
N THR A 99 24.09 22.21 -5.28
CA THR A 99 24.21 23.02 -4.06
C THR A 99 23.31 22.50 -2.94
N ASP A 100 23.91 22.00 -1.87
CA ASP A 100 23.20 21.49 -0.68
C ASP A 100 22.26 22.52 -0.07
N GLY A 101 22.70 23.79 0.01
CA GLY A 101 21.89 24.89 0.52
C GLY A 101 20.65 25.17 -0.33
N ASP A 102 20.72 24.99 -1.64
CA ASP A 102 19.56 25.17 -2.52
C ASP A 102 18.57 24.02 -2.35
N ARG A 103 19.07 22.77 -2.26
CA ARG A 103 18.22 21.60 -1.97
C ARG A 103 17.55 21.71 -0.60
N GLN A 104 18.27 22.17 0.42
CA GLN A 104 17.72 22.43 1.76
C GLN A 104 16.57 23.43 1.72
N LEU A 105 16.76 24.56 1.00
CA LEU A 105 15.73 25.58 0.87
C LEU A 105 14.54 25.09 0.04
N ALA A 106 14.76 24.27 -0.98
CA ALA A 106 13.67 23.69 -1.77
C ALA A 106 12.86 22.66 -0.98
N LEU A 107 13.53 21.78 -0.21
CA LEU A 107 12.89 20.83 0.70
C LEU A 107 12.09 21.54 1.82
N TYR A 108 12.61 22.66 2.33
CA TYR A 108 11.90 23.50 3.29
C TYR A 108 10.71 24.22 2.63
N GLY A 109 10.94 24.77 1.44
CA GLY A 109 9.98 25.58 0.70
C GLY A 109 8.73 24.79 0.30
N MET A 110 8.87 23.55 -0.19
CA MET A 110 7.76 22.82 -0.81
C MET A 110 6.48 22.78 0.04
N PHE A 111 6.59 22.71 1.37
CA PHE A 111 5.44 22.67 2.29
C PHE A 111 4.59 23.95 2.32
N TYR A 112 5.14 25.07 1.87
CA TYR A 112 4.45 26.36 1.81
C TYR A 112 3.67 26.56 0.50
N SER A 113 3.66 25.57 -0.40
CA SER A 113 2.86 25.66 -1.62
C SER A 113 1.37 25.50 -1.34
N PRO A 114 0.51 26.26 -2.03
CA PRO A 114 -0.93 26.04 -1.98
C PRO A 114 -1.35 24.71 -2.65
N ASP A 115 -0.57 24.18 -3.61
CA ASP A 115 -0.89 22.93 -4.29
C ASP A 115 -0.47 21.70 -3.45
N ARG A 116 -1.37 21.32 -2.54
CA ARG A 116 -1.17 20.20 -1.60
C ARG A 116 -0.95 18.85 -2.28
N ALA A 117 -1.57 18.61 -3.44
CA ALA A 117 -1.42 17.34 -4.16
C ALA A 117 0.02 17.16 -4.62
N THR A 118 0.60 18.22 -5.18
CA THR A 118 2.00 18.20 -5.61
C THR A 118 2.96 18.16 -4.42
N VAL A 119 2.65 18.80 -3.28
CA VAL A 119 3.45 18.65 -2.04
C VAL A 119 3.49 17.18 -1.58
N ALA A 120 2.33 16.49 -1.57
CA ALA A 120 2.25 15.07 -1.22
C ALA A 120 3.16 14.22 -2.14
N GLN A 121 3.20 14.54 -3.44
CA GLN A 121 4.11 13.88 -4.38
C GLN A 121 5.58 14.24 -4.14
N MET A 122 5.89 15.49 -3.81
CA MET A 122 7.27 15.94 -3.57
C MET A 122 7.89 15.35 -2.31
N ILE A 123 7.10 14.95 -1.32
CA ILE A 123 7.58 14.19 -0.16
C ILE A 123 8.32 12.91 -0.60
N ASN A 124 7.97 12.33 -1.74
CA ASN A 124 8.62 11.14 -2.28
C ASN A 124 10.05 11.42 -2.80
N HIS A 125 10.47 12.69 -2.88
CA HIS A 125 11.84 13.06 -3.21
C HIS A 125 12.79 13.06 -2.02
N ILE A 126 12.29 13.00 -0.78
CA ILE A 126 13.14 13.06 0.42
C ILE A 126 14.08 11.83 0.50
N PRO A 127 13.63 10.58 0.28
CA PRO A 127 14.54 9.42 0.28
C PRO A 127 15.69 9.50 -0.72
N GLY A 128 15.47 10.19 -1.85
CA GLY A 128 16.48 10.41 -2.88
C GLY A 128 17.51 11.49 -2.57
N GLU A 129 17.35 12.29 -1.52
CA GLU A 129 18.33 13.31 -1.12
C GLU A 129 19.61 12.64 -0.60
N PRO A 130 20.79 12.89 -1.19
CA PRO A 130 22.04 12.26 -0.77
C PRO A 130 22.51 12.65 0.64
N LEU A 131 22.20 13.85 1.11
CA LEU A 131 22.62 14.29 2.43
C LEU A 131 21.64 13.86 3.53
N LEU A 132 22.12 12.95 4.37
CA LEU A 132 21.37 12.45 5.53
C LEU A 132 20.80 13.57 6.41
N GLN A 133 21.58 14.62 6.67
CA GLN A 133 21.14 15.74 7.50
C GLN A 133 19.90 16.44 6.90
N LEU A 134 19.87 16.64 5.58
CA LEU A 134 18.74 17.29 4.92
C LEU A 134 17.48 16.41 4.97
N ARG A 135 17.64 15.08 4.84
CA ARG A 135 16.54 14.13 5.04
C ARG A 135 15.98 14.20 6.46
N GLN A 136 16.86 14.16 7.47
CA GLN A 136 16.48 14.25 8.88
C GLN A 136 15.72 15.54 9.21
N GLU A 137 16.07 16.64 8.58
CA GLU A 137 15.36 17.92 8.73
C GLU A 137 14.00 17.92 7.99
N ALA A 138 13.91 17.27 6.84
CA ALA A 138 12.70 17.25 6.03
C ALA A 138 11.63 16.29 6.57
N TYR A 139 12.02 15.14 7.12
CA TYR A 139 11.06 14.11 7.53
C TYR A 139 10.03 14.57 8.57
N PRO A 140 10.38 15.29 9.65
CA PRO A 140 9.37 15.76 10.62
C PRO A 140 8.30 16.65 9.97
N ARG A 141 8.70 17.49 9.00
CA ARG A 141 7.76 18.33 8.24
C ARG A 141 6.87 17.49 7.32
N ALA A 142 7.45 16.49 6.66
CA ALA A 142 6.68 15.54 5.85
C ALA A 142 5.65 14.77 6.68
N ILE A 143 6.02 14.29 7.87
CA ILE A 143 5.07 13.61 8.77
C ILE A 143 3.97 14.55 9.26
N ALA A 144 4.32 15.79 9.64
CA ALA A 144 3.31 16.77 10.04
C ALA A 144 2.31 17.06 8.91
N PHE A 145 2.82 17.29 7.69
CA PHE A 145 2.00 17.49 6.50
C PHE A 145 1.10 16.28 6.20
N LEU A 146 1.68 15.07 6.15
CA LEU A 146 0.91 13.85 5.89
C LEU A 146 -0.14 13.61 6.99
N ARG A 147 0.14 13.93 8.24
CA ARG A 147 -0.83 13.78 9.34
C ARG A 147 -2.06 14.67 9.14
N ALA A 148 -1.89 15.86 8.57
CA ALA A 148 -2.98 16.78 8.28
C ALA A 148 -3.75 16.43 6.98
N GLU A 149 -3.03 16.00 5.95
CA GLU A 149 -3.58 15.89 4.59
C GLU A 149 -3.96 14.46 4.20
N LEU A 150 -3.16 13.47 4.57
CA LEU A 150 -3.33 12.09 4.10
C LEU A 150 -4.68 11.45 4.54
N PRO A 151 -5.23 11.72 5.74
CA PRO A 151 -6.56 11.24 6.12
C PRO A 151 -7.73 11.95 5.43
N ARG A 152 -7.50 13.07 4.73
CA ARG A 152 -8.59 13.85 4.12
C ARG A 152 -9.25 13.04 3.01
N ARG A 153 -10.57 13.11 2.99
CA ARG A 153 -11.42 12.48 1.96
C ARG A 153 -12.07 13.56 1.12
N ASN A 154 -12.36 13.25 -0.13
CA ASN A 154 -13.08 14.17 -1.01
C ASN A 154 -14.51 14.39 -0.46
N PRO A 155 -14.88 15.63 -0.07
CA PRO A 155 -16.21 15.93 0.46
C PRO A 155 -17.25 16.22 -0.64
N GLY A 156 -16.87 16.14 -1.93
CA GLY A 156 -17.74 16.50 -3.05
C GLY A 156 -19.00 15.65 -3.19
N ASP A 157 -19.87 16.02 -4.13
CA ASP A 157 -21.12 15.30 -4.41
C ASP A 157 -20.94 14.21 -5.48
N LEU A 158 -21.58 13.06 -5.28
CA LEU A 158 -21.42 11.90 -6.17
C LEU A 158 -22.08 12.10 -7.53
N GLU A 159 -23.21 12.79 -7.59
CA GLU A 159 -23.88 13.11 -8.85
C GLU A 159 -23.10 14.16 -9.63
N GLU A 160 -22.53 15.16 -8.96
CA GLU A 160 -21.60 16.09 -9.60
C GLU A 160 -20.37 15.36 -10.16
N TRP A 161 -19.74 14.49 -9.36
CA TRP A 161 -18.57 13.71 -9.76
C TRP A 161 -18.84 12.85 -11.01
N LYS A 162 -19.98 12.18 -11.08
CA LYS A 162 -20.40 11.37 -12.24
C LYS A 162 -20.52 12.18 -13.53
N ASN A 163 -20.83 13.48 -13.41
CA ASN A 163 -20.99 14.39 -14.52
C ASN A 163 -19.69 15.16 -14.87
N MET A 164 -18.63 15.03 -14.06
CA MET A 164 -17.35 15.67 -14.34
C MET A 164 -16.71 15.09 -15.60
N ARG A 165 -16.17 15.98 -16.44
CA ARG A 165 -15.34 15.59 -17.58
C ARG A 165 -13.88 15.51 -17.13
N VAL A 166 -13.16 14.53 -17.67
CA VAL A 166 -11.72 14.40 -17.45
C VAL A 166 -11.03 15.69 -17.91
N GLY A 167 -10.34 16.36 -17.00
CA GLY A 167 -9.61 17.59 -17.32
C GLY A 167 -8.36 17.33 -18.17
N PRO A 168 -7.61 18.38 -18.53
CA PRO A 168 -6.40 18.29 -19.35
C PRO A 168 -5.32 17.34 -18.79
N ALA A 169 -5.30 17.15 -17.46
CA ALA A 169 -4.39 16.24 -16.77
C ALA A 169 -4.78 14.74 -16.88
N GLY A 170 -5.88 14.42 -17.56
CA GLY A 170 -6.25 13.03 -17.88
C GLY A 170 -6.80 12.22 -16.69
N LYS A 171 -7.03 12.82 -15.52
CA LYS A 171 -7.59 12.15 -14.34
C LYS A 171 -8.73 12.96 -13.73
N LEU A 172 -9.78 12.26 -13.31
CA LEU A 172 -10.81 12.83 -12.43
C LEU A 172 -10.24 12.96 -11.01
N PRO A 173 -10.74 13.90 -10.20
CA PRO A 173 -10.46 13.87 -8.77
C PRO A 173 -10.95 12.55 -8.16
N PRO A 174 -10.45 12.17 -6.96
CA PRO A 174 -10.97 11.01 -6.22
C PRO A 174 -12.50 11.09 -6.09
N LYS A 175 -13.20 9.97 -6.02
CA LYS A 175 -14.66 10.00 -5.80
C LYS A 175 -14.98 10.56 -4.42
N PRO A 176 -16.18 11.12 -4.21
CA PRO A 176 -16.67 11.44 -2.88
C PRO A 176 -16.50 10.29 -1.89
N GLY A 177 -15.94 10.60 -0.73
CA GLY A 177 -15.60 9.62 0.29
C GLY A 177 -14.29 8.87 0.05
N GLU A 178 -13.67 8.92 -1.13
CA GLU A 178 -12.31 8.42 -1.35
C GLU A 178 -11.27 9.41 -0.81
N TYR A 179 -10.05 8.94 -0.55
CA TYR A 179 -8.96 9.77 -0.06
C TYR A 179 -8.51 10.79 -1.12
N THR A 180 -8.28 12.03 -0.69
CA THR A 180 -7.89 13.12 -1.61
C THR A 180 -6.48 12.94 -2.13
N TYR A 181 -5.59 12.36 -1.32
CA TYR A 181 -4.17 12.22 -1.62
C TYR A 181 -3.70 10.76 -1.47
N GLU A 182 -2.78 10.38 -2.35
CA GLU A 182 -2.11 9.08 -2.33
C GLU A 182 -0.67 9.26 -1.81
N PHE A 183 -0.16 8.21 -1.17
CA PHE A 183 1.24 8.11 -0.75
C PHE A 183 1.95 7.08 -1.62
N ASP A 184 3.11 7.44 -2.17
CA ASP A 184 3.96 6.53 -2.95
C ASP A 184 5.08 5.99 -2.05
N PRO A 185 4.98 4.74 -1.56
CA PRO A 185 5.97 4.19 -0.64
C PRO A 185 7.26 3.75 -1.31
N VAL A 186 7.32 3.68 -2.65
CA VAL A 186 8.42 3.05 -3.39
C VAL A 186 9.80 3.60 -3.00
N PRO A 187 10.02 4.93 -2.92
CA PRO A 187 11.34 5.45 -2.57
C PRO A 187 11.78 5.11 -1.14
N TYR A 188 10.82 4.97 -0.22
CA TYR A 188 11.08 4.59 1.17
C TYR A 188 11.36 3.10 1.29
N LEU A 189 10.62 2.27 0.56
CA LEU A 189 10.88 0.83 0.48
C LEU A 189 12.26 0.54 -0.13
N ALA A 190 12.69 1.35 -1.11
CA ALA A 190 14.02 1.22 -1.70
C ALA A 190 15.15 1.48 -0.69
N LEU A 191 14.95 2.38 0.29
CA LEU A 191 15.91 2.61 1.38
C LEU A 191 16.07 1.38 2.30
N LEU A 192 15.11 0.46 2.35
CA LEU A 192 15.25 -0.77 3.13
C LEU A 192 16.31 -1.71 2.54
N GLY A 193 16.59 -1.59 1.24
CA GLY A 193 17.57 -2.41 0.53
C GLY A 193 18.98 -1.81 0.48
N VAL A 194 19.20 -0.60 1.00
CA VAL A 194 20.53 0.01 1.00
C VAL A 194 21.36 -0.47 2.18
N ASP A 195 22.67 -0.56 1.99
CA ASP A 195 23.62 -0.98 3.05
C ASP A 195 23.94 0.20 3.98
N SER A 196 22.92 0.69 4.68
CA SER A 196 23.03 1.80 5.62
C SER A 196 22.04 1.62 6.77
N PRO A 197 22.51 1.22 7.97
CA PRO A 197 21.65 0.98 9.13
C PRO A 197 20.84 2.20 9.57
N ILE A 198 21.35 3.41 9.35
CA ILE A 198 20.60 4.63 9.68
C ILE A 198 19.45 4.87 8.70
N ASP A 199 19.64 4.58 7.42
CA ASP A 199 18.63 4.84 6.39
C ASP A 199 17.53 3.79 6.40
N GLN A 200 17.89 2.52 6.63
CA GLN A 200 16.92 1.45 6.86
C GLN A 200 16.00 1.77 8.05
N ARG A 201 16.56 2.22 9.17
CA ARG A 201 15.79 2.61 10.36
C ARG A 201 14.91 3.82 10.11
N GLN A 202 15.43 4.83 9.42
CA GLN A 202 14.65 6.02 9.08
C GLN A 202 13.47 5.68 8.17
N ALA A 203 13.69 4.82 7.17
CA ALA A 203 12.64 4.36 6.28
C ALA A 203 11.56 3.57 7.05
N LEU A 204 11.95 2.63 7.91
CA LEU A 204 11.00 1.88 8.75
C LEU A 204 10.21 2.79 9.70
N TRP A 205 10.88 3.76 10.34
CA TRP A 205 10.20 4.75 11.17
C TRP A 205 9.20 5.58 10.37
N PHE A 206 9.60 6.10 9.20
CA PHE A 206 8.74 6.93 8.36
C PHE A 206 7.52 6.14 7.87
N LEU A 207 7.73 4.93 7.36
CA LEU A 207 6.64 4.03 6.95
C LEU A 207 5.73 3.71 8.14
N GLY A 208 6.30 3.51 9.34
CA GLY A 208 5.52 3.34 10.56
C GLY A 208 4.66 4.56 10.91
N GLU A 209 5.19 5.77 10.80
CA GLU A 209 4.39 6.99 11.00
C GLU A 209 3.25 7.10 9.97
N VAL A 210 3.49 6.73 8.71
CA VAL A 210 2.45 6.69 7.68
C VAL A 210 1.34 5.69 8.06
N VAL A 211 1.69 4.51 8.55
CA VAL A 211 0.71 3.52 9.04
C VAL A 211 -0.09 4.05 10.23
N LYS A 212 0.53 4.78 11.16
CA LYS A 212 -0.20 5.42 12.27
C LYS A 212 -1.20 6.47 11.78
N ILE A 213 -0.86 7.21 10.72
CA ILE A 213 -1.73 8.23 10.12
C ILE A 213 -2.88 7.58 9.33
N ARG A 214 -2.59 6.53 8.56
CA ARG A 214 -3.55 5.76 7.76
C ARG A 214 -3.35 4.25 7.94
N PRO A 215 -3.96 3.64 8.97
CA PRO A 215 -3.78 2.22 9.29
C PRO A 215 -4.10 1.26 8.14
N GLU A 216 -5.04 1.62 7.29
CA GLU A 216 -5.44 0.88 6.09
C GLU A 216 -4.30 0.69 5.07
N LEU A 217 -3.26 1.54 5.08
CA LEU A 217 -2.07 1.35 4.27
C LEU A 217 -1.13 0.28 4.84
N GLY A 218 -1.27 -0.07 6.13
CA GLY A 218 -0.36 -0.97 6.83
C GLY A 218 -0.20 -2.32 6.17
N ARG A 219 -1.29 -2.89 5.65
CA ARG A 219 -1.22 -4.18 4.94
C ARG A 219 -0.41 -4.11 3.66
N ASP A 220 -0.67 -3.12 2.82
CA ASP A 220 0.01 -3.00 1.52
C ASP A 220 1.49 -2.63 1.70
N LEU A 221 1.78 -1.76 2.67
CA LEU A 221 3.16 -1.42 3.05
C LEU A 221 3.89 -2.63 3.62
N PHE A 222 3.25 -3.43 4.47
CA PHE A 222 3.84 -4.65 5.00
C PHE A 222 4.13 -5.67 3.89
N ALA A 223 3.19 -5.89 2.96
CA ALA A 223 3.40 -6.77 1.80
C ALA A 223 4.64 -6.33 0.99
N ALA A 224 4.75 -5.04 0.71
CA ALA A 224 5.82 -4.49 -0.11
C ALA A 224 7.18 -4.49 0.63
N ALA A 225 7.18 -4.32 1.95
CA ALA A 225 8.39 -4.35 2.78
C ALA A 225 8.85 -5.76 3.13
N LEU A 226 7.98 -6.78 3.01
CA LEU A 226 8.22 -8.14 3.51
C LEU A 226 9.55 -8.76 3.04
N PRO A 227 9.97 -8.64 1.76
CA PRO A 227 11.25 -9.18 1.32
C PRO A 227 12.44 -8.58 2.08
N ALA A 228 12.39 -7.28 2.36
CA ALA A 228 13.42 -6.60 3.14
C ALA A 228 13.33 -6.97 4.63
N LEU A 229 12.12 -7.03 5.19
CA LEU A 229 11.91 -7.34 6.62
C LEU A 229 12.48 -8.71 7.02
N ASN A 230 12.38 -9.72 6.14
CA ASN A 230 12.99 -11.04 6.36
C ASN A 230 14.52 -10.96 6.58
N VAL A 231 15.19 -10.00 5.94
CA VAL A 231 16.62 -9.76 6.08
C VAL A 231 16.88 -8.86 7.30
N LEU A 232 16.12 -7.76 7.43
CA LEU A 232 16.33 -6.73 8.45
C LEU A 232 16.08 -7.23 9.88
N LEU A 233 15.18 -8.20 10.07
CA LEU A 233 14.97 -8.85 11.37
C LEU A 233 16.18 -9.64 11.86
N LEU A 234 17.08 -10.04 10.96
CA LEU A 234 18.28 -10.81 11.27
C LEU A 234 19.55 -10.01 11.02
N HIS A 235 19.42 -8.69 10.86
CA HIS A 235 20.51 -7.78 10.59
C HIS A 235 21.48 -7.69 11.78
N ASP A 236 22.78 -7.47 11.54
CA ASP A 236 23.79 -7.41 12.60
C ASP A 236 23.56 -6.24 13.58
N ASP A 237 23.15 -5.08 13.05
CA ASP A 237 22.76 -3.91 13.85
C ASP A 237 21.44 -4.15 14.62
N ARG A 238 21.55 -4.18 15.95
CA ARG A 238 20.41 -4.33 16.88
C ARG A 238 19.31 -3.30 16.66
N LYS A 239 19.65 -2.05 16.37
CA LYS A 239 18.66 -0.98 16.19
C LYS A 239 17.88 -1.14 14.88
N VAL A 240 18.47 -1.78 13.87
CA VAL A 240 17.75 -2.15 12.63
C VAL A 240 16.73 -3.24 12.93
N ARG A 241 17.13 -4.27 13.69
CA ARG A 241 16.21 -5.33 14.15
C ARG A 241 15.06 -4.75 14.97
N GLU A 242 15.35 -3.84 15.90
CA GLU A 242 14.34 -3.12 16.70
C GLU A 242 13.35 -2.35 15.81
N ALA A 243 13.84 -1.56 14.86
CA ALA A 243 12.97 -0.81 13.95
C ALA A 243 12.11 -1.73 13.07
N ALA A 244 12.66 -2.85 12.59
CA ALA A 244 11.93 -3.81 11.76
C ALA A 244 10.82 -4.49 12.57
N ARG A 245 11.14 -4.94 13.78
CA ARG A 245 10.17 -5.51 14.73
C ARG A 245 9.07 -4.50 15.06
N ASP A 246 9.42 -3.26 15.38
CA ASP A 246 8.45 -2.24 15.77
C ASP A 246 7.50 -1.88 14.61
N PHE A 247 7.99 -1.87 13.37
CA PHE A 247 7.14 -1.73 12.18
C PHE A 247 6.16 -2.91 12.02
N ILE A 248 6.64 -4.14 12.23
CA ILE A 248 5.80 -5.35 12.15
C ILE A 248 4.70 -5.36 13.23
N VAL A 249 5.04 -5.01 14.47
CA VAL A 249 4.08 -4.90 15.59
C VAL A 249 3.00 -3.86 15.30
N LEU A 250 3.36 -2.79 14.58
CA LEU A 250 2.42 -1.75 14.21
C LEU A 250 1.35 -2.26 13.24
N VAL A 251 1.76 -3.05 12.22
CA VAL A 251 0.86 -3.58 11.19
C VAL A 251 0.11 -4.84 11.61
N ASP A 252 0.56 -5.52 12.66
CA ASP A 252 -0.11 -6.72 13.20
C ASP A 252 -1.53 -6.40 13.70
N PRO A 253 -2.59 -6.98 13.10
CA PRO A 253 -3.97 -6.76 13.51
C PRO A 253 -4.32 -7.43 14.85
N THR A 254 -3.60 -8.48 15.24
CA THR A 254 -3.88 -9.32 16.41
C THR A 254 -3.07 -8.95 17.64
N LYS A 255 -2.01 -8.14 17.45
CA LYS A 255 -1.11 -7.68 18.52
C LYS A 255 -0.47 -8.85 19.27
N ILE A 256 0.01 -9.85 18.52
CA ILE A 256 0.83 -10.94 19.03
C ILE A 256 2.08 -10.34 19.68
N ALA A 257 2.39 -10.83 20.89
CA ALA A 257 3.58 -10.40 21.60
C ALA A 257 4.84 -10.68 20.75
N PRO A 258 5.66 -9.66 20.46
CA PRO A 258 6.85 -9.88 19.67
C PRO A 258 7.92 -10.62 20.47
N PRO A 259 8.79 -11.41 19.81
CA PRO A 259 9.94 -12.02 20.45
C PRO A 259 10.94 -10.97 20.93
N SER A 260 11.86 -11.41 21.79
CA SER A 260 13.05 -10.62 22.11
C SER A 260 13.88 -10.40 20.84
N ILE A 261 14.60 -9.27 20.79
CA ILE A 261 15.50 -8.94 19.67
C ILE A 261 16.71 -9.88 19.59
N ASP A 262 16.99 -10.56 20.70
CA ASP A 262 18.11 -11.47 20.87
C ASP A 262 17.65 -12.95 20.89
N ASP A 263 16.37 -13.23 20.58
CA ASP A 263 15.87 -14.59 20.44
C ASP A 263 16.42 -15.28 19.17
N ASP A 264 16.37 -16.61 19.17
CA ASP A 264 16.84 -17.42 18.06
C ASP A 264 16.08 -17.14 16.75
N ARG A 265 16.78 -17.28 15.63
CA ARG A 265 16.24 -17.06 14.27
C ARG A 265 14.94 -17.83 14.02
N GLU A 266 14.82 -19.04 14.54
CA GLU A 266 13.62 -19.87 14.38
C GLU A 266 12.40 -19.26 15.07
N VAL A 267 12.58 -18.67 16.26
CA VAL A 267 11.52 -17.99 17.02
C VAL A 267 11.05 -16.74 16.26
N ILE A 268 12.00 -15.94 15.77
CA ILE A 268 11.70 -14.73 14.97
C ILE A 268 10.97 -15.10 13.67
N ALA A 269 11.44 -16.15 12.96
CA ALA A 269 10.82 -16.62 11.73
C ALA A 269 9.41 -17.18 11.96
N ALA A 270 9.20 -17.94 13.04
CA ALA A 270 7.88 -18.46 13.40
C ALA A 270 6.90 -17.32 13.72
N TRP A 271 7.33 -16.34 14.52
CA TRP A 271 6.53 -15.15 14.82
C TRP A 271 6.14 -14.38 13.56
N LEU A 272 7.10 -14.11 12.66
CA LEU A 272 6.81 -13.44 11.40
C LEU A 272 5.85 -14.26 10.53
N LYS A 273 6.02 -15.59 10.43
CA LYS A 273 5.10 -16.48 9.69
C LYS A 273 3.67 -16.37 10.23
N THR A 274 3.50 -16.32 11.55
CA THR A 274 2.19 -16.12 12.17
C THR A 274 1.59 -14.76 11.78
N ILE A 275 2.36 -13.67 11.88
CA ILE A 275 1.85 -12.34 11.49
C ILE A 275 1.50 -12.27 10.01
N ILE A 276 2.32 -12.84 9.12
CA ILE A 276 2.01 -12.93 7.69
C ILE A 276 0.66 -13.62 7.50
N HIS A 277 0.42 -14.73 8.19
CA HIS A 277 -0.85 -15.46 8.12
C HIS A 277 -2.04 -14.61 8.61
N GLU A 278 -1.87 -13.83 9.69
CA GLU A 278 -2.94 -12.97 10.20
C GLU A 278 -3.22 -11.75 9.30
N VAL A 279 -2.18 -11.15 8.71
CA VAL A 279 -2.34 -10.00 7.79
C VAL A 279 -2.86 -10.46 6.42
N PHE A 280 -2.41 -11.61 5.95
CA PHE A 280 -2.74 -12.21 4.66
C PHE A 280 -3.32 -13.61 4.83
N PRO A 281 -4.53 -13.73 5.43
CA PRO A 281 -5.14 -15.03 5.62
C PRO A 281 -5.41 -15.69 4.25
N PRO A 282 -5.25 -17.02 4.13
CA PRO A 282 -5.37 -17.76 2.87
C PRO A 282 -6.67 -17.46 2.12
N ILE A 283 -7.75 -17.27 2.87
CA ILE A 283 -9.06 -16.87 2.38
C ILE A 283 -9.50 -15.66 3.19
N ARG A 284 -9.66 -14.52 2.52
CA ARG A 284 -10.05 -13.27 3.15
C ARG A 284 -11.42 -12.81 2.60
N PRO A 285 -12.49 -12.88 3.40
CA PRO A 285 -13.76 -12.26 3.01
C PRO A 285 -13.63 -10.74 3.05
N ILE A 286 -13.88 -10.08 1.91
CA ILE A 286 -13.94 -8.61 1.81
C ILE A 286 -15.37 -8.11 1.96
N SER A 287 -16.31 -8.85 1.37
CA SER A 287 -17.75 -8.65 1.52
C SER A 287 -18.45 -10.01 1.35
N PRO A 288 -19.78 -10.11 1.59
CA PRO A 288 -20.50 -11.37 1.38
C PRO A 288 -20.31 -11.99 -0.02
N GLY A 289 -20.09 -11.14 -1.04
CA GLY A 289 -19.91 -11.53 -2.44
C GLY A 289 -18.48 -11.39 -2.99
N LEU A 290 -17.49 -10.96 -2.20
CA LEU A 290 -16.10 -10.83 -2.66
C LEU A 290 -15.14 -11.42 -1.65
N ILE A 291 -14.30 -12.33 -2.12
CA ILE A 291 -13.32 -13.08 -1.34
C ILE A 291 -11.97 -12.96 -2.05
N GLU A 292 -10.92 -12.66 -1.30
CA GLU A 292 -9.54 -12.69 -1.78
C GLU A 292 -8.87 -14.00 -1.36
N LEU A 293 -8.08 -14.56 -2.28
CA LEU A 293 -7.32 -15.79 -2.08
C LEU A 293 -5.83 -15.46 -2.06
N TYR A 294 -5.19 -15.72 -0.93
CA TYR A 294 -3.78 -15.45 -0.69
C TYR A 294 -2.93 -16.72 -0.82
N PRO A 295 -1.87 -16.70 -1.67
CA PRO A 295 -0.97 -17.84 -1.81
C PRO A 295 -0.36 -18.26 -0.46
N SER A 296 -0.53 -19.52 -0.10
CA SER A 296 -0.03 -20.10 1.15
C SER A 296 -0.15 -21.63 1.14
N GLU A 297 0.59 -22.31 2.02
CA GLU A 297 0.50 -23.77 2.22
C GLU A 297 -0.94 -24.19 2.61
N ASP A 298 -1.63 -23.36 3.39
CA ASP A 298 -3.02 -23.56 3.78
C ASP A 298 -3.97 -23.54 2.57
N LEU A 299 -3.80 -22.55 1.68
CA LEU A 299 -4.60 -22.48 0.46
C LEU A 299 -4.33 -23.68 -0.46
N ASP A 300 -3.07 -24.11 -0.56
CA ASP A 300 -2.69 -25.30 -1.34
C ASP A 300 -3.35 -26.57 -0.77
N ALA A 301 -3.42 -26.70 0.56
CA ALA A 301 -4.12 -27.81 1.23
C ALA A 301 -5.64 -27.78 0.99
N ILE A 302 -6.25 -26.59 0.97
CA ILE A 302 -7.67 -26.41 0.61
C ILE A 302 -7.93 -26.85 -0.82
N VAL A 303 -7.07 -26.42 -1.76
CA VAL A 303 -7.16 -26.82 -3.17
C VAL A 303 -7.02 -28.32 -3.32
N ALA A 304 -6.00 -28.93 -2.71
CA ALA A 304 -5.78 -30.38 -2.78
C ALA A 304 -6.99 -31.16 -2.25
N LYS A 305 -7.49 -30.81 -1.05
CA LYS A 305 -8.64 -31.48 -0.45
C LYS A 305 -9.90 -31.31 -1.29
N GLY A 306 -10.13 -30.12 -1.85
CA GLY A 306 -11.28 -29.86 -2.70
C GLY A 306 -11.22 -30.62 -4.02
N THR A 307 -10.04 -30.71 -4.63
CA THR A 307 -9.82 -31.55 -5.81
C THR A 307 -10.11 -33.02 -5.54
N ASP A 308 -9.67 -33.57 -4.40
CA ASP A 308 -9.95 -34.96 -4.04
C ASP A 308 -11.46 -35.23 -3.90
N LEU A 309 -12.18 -34.34 -3.20
CA LEU A 309 -13.64 -34.44 -3.00
C LEU A 309 -14.45 -34.26 -4.29
N LEU A 310 -13.92 -33.52 -5.26
CA LEU A 310 -14.55 -33.39 -6.57
C LEU A 310 -14.29 -34.63 -7.42
N ARG A 311 -13.09 -35.22 -7.35
CA ARG A 311 -12.71 -36.42 -8.11
C ARG A 311 -13.46 -37.67 -7.65
N ASP A 312 -13.64 -37.84 -6.34
CA ASP A 312 -14.38 -38.97 -5.79
C ASP A 312 -15.91 -38.75 -5.77
N GLY A 313 -16.37 -37.58 -6.25
CA GLY A 313 -17.78 -37.21 -6.35
C GLY A 313 -18.44 -36.93 -5.01
N SER A 314 -17.68 -36.83 -3.92
CA SER A 314 -18.21 -36.81 -2.56
C SER A 314 -18.45 -35.40 -2.00
N LEU A 315 -18.11 -34.34 -2.74
CA LEU A 315 -18.39 -32.96 -2.32
C LEU A 315 -19.91 -32.67 -2.28
N GLY A 316 -20.67 -33.26 -3.20
CA GLY A 316 -22.07 -32.96 -3.37
C GLY A 316 -22.77 -33.74 -4.48
N ASP A 317 -24.07 -33.51 -4.60
CA ASP A 317 -24.96 -34.23 -5.52
C ASP A 317 -25.62 -33.29 -6.53
N PRO A 318 -25.95 -33.74 -7.76
CA PRO A 318 -26.76 -32.98 -8.69
C PRO A 318 -28.10 -32.55 -8.07
N ALA A 319 -28.49 -31.29 -8.28
CA ALA A 319 -29.76 -30.75 -7.82
C ALA A 319 -30.41 -29.83 -8.87
N SER A 320 -31.73 -29.70 -8.81
CA SER A 320 -32.50 -28.80 -9.66
C SER A 320 -33.74 -28.30 -8.94
N GLY A 321 -34.20 -27.10 -9.29
CA GLY A 321 -35.40 -26.53 -8.70
C GLY A 321 -35.82 -25.22 -9.33
N GLN A 322 -36.66 -24.46 -8.62
CA GLN A 322 -37.06 -23.11 -9.00
C GLN A 322 -36.66 -22.13 -7.91
N THR A 323 -36.19 -20.95 -8.29
CA THR A 323 -35.97 -19.86 -7.35
C THR A 323 -37.30 -19.32 -6.81
N LYS A 324 -37.24 -18.71 -5.63
CA LYS A 324 -38.31 -17.87 -5.09
C LYS A 324 -38.54 -16.69 -6.06
N PRO A 325 -39.78 -16.21 -6.17
CA PRO A 325 -40.10 -15.02 -6.97
C PRO A 325 -39.19 -13.84 -6.58
N SER A 326 -38.51 -13.23 -7.55
CA SER A 326 -37.69 -12.03 -7.32
C SER A 326 -38.16 -10.85 -8.15
N GLY A 327 -38.12 -9.64 -7.57
CA GLY A 327 -38.52 -8.40 -8.23
C GLY A 327 -40.04 -8.17 -8.27
N LYS A 328 -40.45 -7.01 -8.81
CA LYS A 328 -41.84 -6.53 -8.85
C LYS A 328 -42.80 -7.47 -9.61
N TYR A 329 -42.28 -8.30 -10.51
CA TYR A 329 -43.05 -9.19 -11.39
C TYR A 329 -43.08 -10.66 -10.96
N GLY A 330 -42.40 -11.03 -9.87
CA GLY A 330 -42.50 -12.37 -9.28
C GLY A 330 -42.01 -13.52 -10.17
N ILE A 331 -41.06 -13.27 -11.07
CA ILE A 331 -40.54 -14.29 -12.00
C ILE A 331 -39.74 -15.34 -11.21
N LYS A 332 -40.06 -16.61 -11.39
CA LYS A 332 -39.27 -17.75 -10.91
C LYS A 332 -38.32 -18.21 -12.01
N SER A 333 -37.08 -18.49 -11.66
CA SER A 333 -36.08 -19.04 -12.58
C SER A 333 -35.83 -20.50 -12.24
N PHE A 334 -35.80 -21.37 -13.25
CA PHE A 334 -35.34 -22.75 -13.06
C PHE A 334 -33.83 -22.78 -12.91
N TYR A 335 -33.34 -23.63 -12.02
CA TYR A 335 -31.90 -23.86 -11.85
C TYR A 335 -31.59 -25.35 -11.87
N ARG A 336 -30.35 -25.66 -12.30
CA ARG A 336 -29.69 -26.95 -12.20
C ARG A 336 -28.26 -26.69 -11.74
N GLY A 337 -27.75 -27.51 -10.83
CA GLY A 337 -26.47 -27.28 -10.19
C GLY A 337 -25.94 -28.48 -9.42
N LEU A 338 -24.78 -28.29 -8.78
CA LEU A 338 -24.24 -29.18 -7.77
C LEU A 338 -24.64 -28.67 -6.38
N ARG A 339 -25.42 -29.44 -5.62
CA ARG A 339 -25.72 -29.15 -4.22
C ARG A 339 -24.56 -29.60 -3.35
N ILE A 340 -23.97 -28.67 -2.60
CA ILE A 340 -22.90 -28.96 -1.64
C ILE A 340 -23.48 -29.79 -0.49
N ALA A 341 -23.08 -31.06 -0.38
CA ALA A 341 -23.56 -31.95 0.66
C ALA A 341 -22.67 -31.88 1.92
N ARG A 342 -21.38 -31.57 1.75
CA ARG A 342 -20.42 -31.46 2.86
C ARG A 342 -19.30 -30.48 2.55
N LEU A 343 -18.79 -29.84 3.59
CA LEU A 343 -17.61 -28.97 3.57
C LEU A 343 -16.72 -29.34 4.77
N PRO A 344 -15.94 -30.43 4.68
CA PRO A 344 -15.02 -30.79 5.75
C PRO A 344 -13.87 -29.79 5.83
N ALA A 345 -13.23 -29.68 7.00
CA ALA A 345 -11.99 -28.92 7.11
C ALA A 345 -10.93 -29.40 6.10
N PRO A 346 -10.17 -28.51 5.44
CA PRO A 346 -10.20 -27.04 5.57
C PRO A 346 -11.12 -26.30 4.56
N LEU A 347 -12.00 -26.99 3.82
CA LEU A 347 -12.90 -26.36 2.83
C LEU A 347 -13.97 -25.46 3.45
N ASP A 348 -14.29 -25.68 4.73
CA ASP A 348 -15.19 -24.83 5.52
C ASP A 348 -14.78 -23.35 5.52
N LYS A 349 -13.50 -23.06 5.29
CA LYS A 349 -12.98 -21.69 5.14
C LYS A 349 -13.42 -20.98 3.85
N LEU A 350 -13.96 -21.67 2.84
CA LEU A 350 -14.35 -21.07 1.54
C LEU A 350 -15.61 -20.18 1.63
N THR A 351 -16.27 -20.07 2.79
CA THR A 351 -17.52 -19.32 2.97
C THR A 351 -18.68 -19.78 2.07
N LEU A 352 -18.56 -20.99 1.52
CA LEU A 352 -19.68 -21.75 0.99
C LEU A 352 -20.39 -22.44 2.16
N GLU A 353 -21.65 -22.77 1.99
CA GLU A 353 -22.42 -23.49 3.00
C GLU A 353 -22.97 -24.79 2.43
N VAL A 354 -23.27 -25.73 3.32
CA VAL A 354 -24.02 -26.94 2.96
C VAL A 354 -25.39 -26.53 2.42
N ASP A 355 -25.92 -27.32 1.49
CA ASP A 355 -27.15 -27.10 0.73
C ASP A 355 -27.14 -25.95 -0.28
N PHE A 356 -26.04 -25.19 -0.40
CA PHE A 356 -25.87 -24.29 -1.55
C PHE A 356 -25.87 -25.10 -2.85
N VAL A 357 -26.63 -24.64 -3.84
CA VAL A 357 -26.65 -25.26 -5.17
C VAL A 357 -25.82 -24.42 -6.12
N VAL A 358 -24.58 -24.81 -6.38
CA VAL A 358 -23.68 -24.14 -7.34
C VAL A 358 -24.19 -24.41 -8.75
N THR A 359 -24.61 -23.37 -9.46
CA THR A 359 -25.20 -23.50 -10.80
C THR A 359 -24.22 -23.17 -11.91
N SER A 360 -23.26 -22.28 -11.66
CA SER A 360 -22.26 -21.89 -12.65
C SER A 360 -20.95 -21.44 -12.01
N ILE A 361 -19.87 -21.57 -12.75
CA ILE A 361 -18.55 -21.01 -12.43
C ILE A 361 -18.07 -20.22 -13.65
N ASN A 362 -17.79 -18.93 -13.48
CA ASN A 362 -17.46 -18.01 -14.57
C ASN A 362 -18.50 -18.05 -15.72
N GLY A 363 -19.78 -18.21 -15.37
CA GLY A 363 -20.88 -18.31 -16.33
C GLY A 363 -20.99 -19.66 -17.05
N GLN A 364 -20.11 -20.62 -16.74
CA GLN A 364 -20.16 -21.96 -17.30
C GLN A 364 -21.04 -22.84 -16.40
N PRO A 365 -22.14 -23.40 -16.92
CA PRO A 365 -23.06 -24.20 -16.10
C PRO A 365 -22.38 -25.47 -15.61
N VAL A 366 -22.68 -25.85 -14.37
CA VAL A 366 -22.19 -27.09 -13.74
C VAL A 366 -23.36 -27.86 -13.16
N ALA A 367 -23.34 -29.19 -13.21
CA ALA A 367 -24.42 -30.01 -12.64
C ALA A 367 -23.90 -31.19 -11.79
N SER A 368 -22.58 -31.36 -11.71
CA SER A 368 -21.92 -32.48 -11.05
C SER A 368 -20.54 -32.08 -10.54
N CYS A 369 -19.94 -32.90 -9.68
CA CYS A 369 -18.55 -32.71 -9.23
C CYS A 369 -17.55 -32.75 -10.41
N GLU A 370 -17.78 -33.62 -11.40
CA GLU A 370 -16.97 -33.70 -12.60
C GLU A 370 -17.02 -32.40 -13.42
N ASP A 371 -18.21 -31.83 -13.61
CA ASP A 371 -18.36 -30.55 -14.31
C ASP A 371 -17.61 -29.42 -13.60
N VAL A 372 -17.74 -29.35 -12.27
CA VAL A 372 -17.04 -28.36 -11.45
C VAL A 372 -15.54 -28.51 -11.59
N LEU A 373 -15.01 -29.72 -11.44
CA LEU A 373 -13.57 -29.98 -11.57
C LEU A 373 -13.06 -29.58 -12.95
N LYS A 374 -13.77 -29.98 -14.01
CA LYS A 374 -13.42 -29.66 -15.39
C LYS A 374 -13.39 -28.14 -15.66
N VAL A 375 -14.35 -27.40 -15.11
CA VAL A 375 -14.37 -25.94 -15.20
C VAL A 375 -13.19 -25.34 -14.45
N LEU A 376 -12.93 -25.77 -13.21
CA LEU A 376 -11.82 -25.24 -12.40
C LEU A 376 -10.45 -25.55 -13.02
N GLU A 377 -10.25 -26.73 -13.60
CA GLU A 377 -9.02 -27.09 -14.31
C GLU A 377 -8.82 -26.22 -15.56
N ARG A 378 -9.89 -26.01 -16.35
CA ARG A 378 -9.86 -25.12 -17.53
C ARG A 378 -9.54 -23.68 -17.15
N GLU A 379 -10.13 -23.19 -16.07
CA GLU A 379 -10.00 -21.81 -15.61
C GLU A 379 -8.83 -21.63 -14.61
N SER A 380 -7.98 -22.64 -14.42
CA SER A 380 -6.94 -22.67 -13.37
C SER A 380 -5.92 -21.53 -13.44
N ASN A 381 -5.73 -20.92 -14.62
CA ASN A 381 -4.84 -19.77 -14.84
C ASN A 381 -5.52 -18.41 -14.66
N LYS A 382 -6.83 -18.37 -14.39
CA LYS A 382 -7.54 -17.11 -14.18
C LYS A 382 -7.19 -16.52 -12.81
N ALA A 383 -7.15 -15.18 -12.78
CA ALA A 383 -7.01 -14.43 -11.54
C ALA A 383 -8.31 -14.41 -10.72
N THR A 384 -9.46 -14.67 -11.34
CA THR A 384 -10.78 -14.54 -10.71
C THR A 384 -11.69 -15.72 -11.07
N PHE A 385 -12.46 -16.18 -10.09
CA PHE A 385 -13.53 -17.16 -10.23
C PHE A 385 -14.82 -16.56 -9.68
N PHE A 386 -15.86 -16.51 -10.49
CA PHE A 386 -17.19 -16.09 -10.07
C PHE A 386 -18.07 -17.32 -9.94
N ILE A 387 -18.53 -17.62 -8.73
CA ILE A 387 -19.40 -18.75 -8.43
C ILE A 387 -20.82 -18.23 -8.28
N GLU A 388 -21.70 -18.71 -9.15
CA GLU A 388 -23.13 -18.48 -9.07
C GLU A 388 -23.80 -19.67 -8.36
N TYR A 389 -24.63 -19.37 -7.38
CA TYR A 389 -25.29 -20.40 -6.57
C TYR A 389 -26.69 -19.98 -6.13
N VAL A 390 -27.51 -20.98 -5.78
CA VAL A 390 -28.80 -20.78 -5.13
C VAL A 390 -28.66 -21.07 -3.64
N ALA A 391 -29.05 -20.10 -2.82
CA ALA A 391 -29.16 -20.21 -1.37
C ALA A 391 -30.49 -19.61 -0.92
N ASP A 392 -31.21 -20.30 -0.03
CA ASP A 392 -32.56 -19.95 0.41
C ASP A 392 -33.56 -19.73 -0.73
N GLY A 393 -33.36 -20.44 -1.85
CA GLY A 393 -34.14 -20.30 -3.07
C GLY A 393 -33.91 -18.99 -3.83
N ARG A 394 -32.87 -18.21 -3.51
CA ARG A 394 -32.49 -17.00 -4.26
C ARG A 394 -31.17 -17.21 -4.97
N MET A 395 -31.06 -16.61 -6.15
CA MET A 395 -29.81 -16.58 -6.91
C MET A 395 -28.83 -15.60 -6.26
N GLN A 396 -27.60 -16.04 -6.05
CA GLN A 396 -26.52 -15.25 -5.45
C GLN A 396 -25.21 -15.51 -6.21
N GLY A 397 -24.21 -14.66 -5.96
CA GLY A 397 -22.89 -14.76 -6.56
C GLY A 397 -21.79 -14.46 -5.55
N LYS A 398 -20.67 -15.17 -5.65
CA LYS A 398 -19.43 -14.90 -4.91
C LYS A 398 -18.27 -14.84 -5.90
N GLU A 399 -17.54 -13.74 -5.88
CA GLU A 399 -16.27 -13.56 -6.59
C GLU A 399 -15.12 -14.00 -5.67
N TYR A 400 -14.27 -14.89 -6.17
CA TYR A 400 -13.01 -15.30 -5.56
C TYR A 400 -11.86 -14.76 -6.42
N ARG A 401 -11.04 -13.88 -5.85
CA ARG A 401 -9.94 -13.21 -6.54
C ARG A 401 -8.60 -13.69 -5.98
N ARG A 402 -7.78 -14.29 -6.82
CA ARG A 402 -6.39 -14.62 -6.48
C ARG A 402 -5.57 -13.33 -6.41
N VAL A 403 -4.93 -13.14 -5.27
CA VAL A 403 -3.99 -12.03 -5.09
C VAL A 403 -2.61 -12.51 -5.54
N PRO A 404 -1.96 -11.81 -6.49
CA PRO A 404 -0.66 -12.22 -6.99
C PRO A 404 0.38 -12.22 -5.86
N SER A 405 1.27 -13.22 -5.86
CA SER A 405 2.27 -13.45 -4.82
C SER A 405 3.42 -12.43 -4.80
N ARG A 406 3.26 -11.22 -5.34
CA ARG A 406 4.34 -10.23 -5.42
C ARG A 406 4.81 -9.90 -4.00
N GLY A 407 5.99 -10.41 -3.62
CA GLY A 407 6.64 -10.17 -2.32
C GLY A 407 6.24 -11.09 -1.16
N MET A 408 5.34 -12.07 -1.36
CA MET A 408 4.82 -12.93 -0.28
C MET A 408 5.48 -14.32 -0.16
N ARG A 409 6.57 -14.58 -0.89
CA ARG A 409 7.30 -15.85 -0.83
C ARG A 409 8.67 -15.70 -0.20
#